data_AF-A0A7G9Z3V1-F1
#
_entry.id   AF-A0A7G9Z3V1-F1
#
_cell.length_a   1.000
_cell.length_b   1.000
_cell.length_c   1.000
_cell.angle_alpha   90.00
_cell.angle_beta   90.00
_cell.angle_gamma   90.00
#
_symmetry.space_group_name_H-M   'P 1'
#
loop_
_entity.id
_entity.type
_entity.pdbx_description
1 polymer ?
#
loop_
_entity_poly.entity_id
_entity_poly.type
_entity_poly.pdbx_seq_one_letter_code
_entity_poly.pdbx_strand_id
1 'polypeptide(L)' 'MEGIRYIINDKGEKKSAVIDLATYGHLWEDIHDILIVESRKSEPRKKWEDVKKGLHEKEP' A
#
# COMPACT_ATOMS: atom_id res chain seq x y z
N MET A 1 11.73 11.55 16.10
CA MET A 1 11.59 10.70 14.91
C MET A 1 12.51 11.27 13.84
N GLU A 2 13.77 10.83 13.86
CA GLU A 2 14.69 11.11 12.75
C GLU A 2 14.12 10.47 11.47
N GLY A 3 14.44 11.00 10.29
CA GLY A 3 13.95 10.44 9.02
C GLY A 3 12.48 10.72 8.68
N ILE A 4 11.71 11.41 9.53
CA ILE A 4 10.33 11.83 9.22
C ILE A 4 10.20 13.35 9.34
N ARG A 5 9.83 14.01 8.23
CA ARG A 5 9.57 15.45 8.16
C ARG A 5 8.10 15.70 7.87
N TYR A 6 7.48 16.61 8.61
CA TYR A 6 6.08 16.98 8.39
C TYR A 6 5.96 18.27 7.58
N ILE A 7 5.00 18.29 6.67
CA ILE A 7 4.54 19.51 6.00
C ILE A 7 3.32 19.98 6.78
N ILE A 8 3.40 21.22 7.30
CA ILE A 8 2.41 21.81 8.19
C ILE A 8 1.68 22.94 7.45
N ASN A 9 0.37 23.05 7.63
CA ASN A 9 -0.41 24.15 7.05
C ASN A 9 -0.33 25.44 7.90
N ASP A 10 -0.96 26.50 7.41
CA ASP A 10 -0.98 27.82 8.08
C ASP A 10 -1.66 27.82 9.46
N LYS A 11 -2.41 26.76 9.78
CA LYS A 11 -3.06 26.55 11.09
C LYS A 11 -2.20 25.76 12.08
N GLY A 12 -1.01 25.32 11.68
CA GLY A 12 -0.15 24.47 12.51
C GLY A 12 -0.50 22.97 12.46
N GLU A 13 -1.37 22.53 11.54
CA GLU A 13 -1.78 21.14 11.40
C GLU A 13 -0.85 20.38 10.44
N LYS A 14 -0.38 19.19 10.84
CA LYS A 14 0.37 18.28 9.96
C LYS A 14 -0.54 17.77 8.83
N LYS A 15 -0.25 18.10 7.57
CA LYS A 15 -1.03 17.66 6.40
C LYS A 15 -0.42 16.48 5.66
N SER A 16 0.90 16.40 5.65
CA SER A 16 1.61 15.30 5.00
C SER A 16 2.97 15.09 5.65
N ALA A 17 3.62 13.99 5.30
CA ALA A 17 4.94 13.63 5.78
C ALA A 17 5.84 13.18 4.61
N VAL A 18 7.12 13.52 4.70
CA VAL A 18 8.20 12.96 3.89
C VAL A 18 8.94 11.98 4.79
N ILE A 19 9.04 10.74 4.35
CA ILE A 19 9.67 9.64 5.09
C ILE A 19 10.93 9.16 4.39
N ASP A 20 11.97 8.88 5.17
CA ASP A 20 13.18 8.23 4.69
C ASP A 20 12.92 6.72 4.56
N LEU A 21 13.01 6.21 3.33
CA LEU A 21 12.78 4.79 3.03
C LEU A 21 13.94 3.88 3.44
N ALA A 22 15.16 4.39 3.62
CA ALA A 22 16.25 3.58 4.15
C ALA A 22 16.00 3.24 5.64
N THR A 23 15.32 4.14 6.35
CA THR A 23 14.99 3.96 7.77
C THR A 23 13.63 3.30 7.96
N TYR A 24 12.63 3.67 7.14
CA TYR A 24 11.23 3.29 7.33
C TYR A 24 10.61 2.58 6.13
N GLY A 25 11.41 2.00 5.23
CA GLY A 25 10.92 1.32 4.03
C GLY A 25 9.88 0.24 4.32
N HIS A 26 10.12 -0.60 5.34
CA HIS A 26 9.16 -1.63 5.77
C HIS A 26 7.84 -1.04 6.26
N LEU A 27 7.88 0.04 7.05
CA LEU A 27 6.66 0.71 7.49
C LEU A 27 5.89 1.33 6.31
N TRP A 28 6.61 1.87 5.32
CA TRP A 28 6.00 2.39 4.11
C TRP A 28 5.32 1.30 3.27
N GLU A 29 5.95 0.13 3.15
CA GLU A 29 5.36 -1.04 2.50
C GLU A 29 4.01 -1.41 3.15
N ASP A 30 3.97 -1.55 4.48
CA ASP A 30 2.73 -1.88 5.20
C ASP A 30 1.62 -0.85 4.95
N ILE A 31 1.98 0.45 4.96
CA ILE A 31 1.03 1.53 4.65
C ILE A 31 0.52 1.39 3.22
N HIS A 32 1.41 1.14 2.26
CA HIS A 32 1.05 1.01 0.85
C HIS A 32 0.11 -0.18 0.62
N ASP A 33 0.42 -1.34 1.22
CA ASP A 33 -0.38 -2.55 1.09
C ASP A 33 -1.82 -2.35 1.57
N ILE A 34 -2.00 -1.69 2.72
CA ILE A 34 -3.34 -1.38 3.25
C ILE A 34 -4.11 -0.44 2.30
N LEU A 35 -3.43 0.58 1.75
CA LEU A 35 -4.06 1.49 0.78
C LEU A 35 -4.52 0.75 -0.48
N ILE A 36 -3.70 -0.20 -0.97
CA ILE A 36 -4.08 -1.05 -2.10
C ILE A 36 -5.29 -1.92 -1.72
N VAL A 37 -5.27 -2.60 -0.58
CA VAL A 37 -6.40 -3.43 -0.11
C VAL A 37 -7.69 -2.63 -0.04
N GLU A 38 -7.68 -1.45 0.58
CA GLU A 38 -8.88 -0.62 0.70
C GLU A 38 -9.34 -0.08 -0.65
N SER A 39 -8.43 0.31 -1.56
CA SER A 39 -8.79 0.77 -2.91
C SER A 39 -9.48 -0.31 -3.74
N ARG A 40 -9.19 -1.59 -3.47
CA ARG A 40 -9.70 -2.76 -4.22
C ARG A 40 -10.90 -3.43 -3.56
N LYS A 41 -11.43 -2.87 -2.48
CA LYS A 41 -12.50 -3.47 -1.67
C LYS A 41 -13.81 -3.70 -2.44
N SER A 42 -14.07 -2.90 -3.47
CA SER A 42 -15.24 -3.02 -4.35
C SER A 42 -15.00 -3.93 -5.56
N GLU A 43 -13.78 -4.42 -5.77
CA GLU A 43 -13.49 -5.32 -6.89
C GLU A 43 -14.27 -6.64 -6.73
N PRO A 44 -14.80 -7.20 -7.83
CA PRO A 44 -15.43 -8.51 -7.81
C PRO A 44 -14.45 -9.57 -7.29
N ARG A 45 -14.91 -10.38 -6.35
CA ARG A 45 -14.13 -11.53 -5.85
C ARG A 45 -14.12 -12.63 -6.91
N LYS A 46 -12.94 -13.23 -7.12
CA LYS A 46 -12.78 -14.43 -7.95
C LYS A 46 -12.70 -15.65 -7.04
N LYS A 47 -13.39 -16.74 -7.41
CA LYS A 47 -13.26 -18.01 -6.69
C LYS A 47 -11.85 -18.55 -6.88
N TRP A 48 -11.31 -19.17 -5.83
CA TRP A 48 -9.98 -19.74 -5.85
C TRP A 48 -9.78 -20.76 -6.99
N GLU A 49 -10.76 -21.62 -7.24
CA GLU A 49 -10.71 -22.62 -8.33
C GLU A 49 -10.56 -21.97 -9.72
N ASP A 50 -11.21 -20.83 -9.95
CA ASP A 50 -11.13 -20.11 -11.22
C ASP A 50 -9.78 -19.38 -11.38
N VAL A 51 -9.13 -19.02 -10.27
CA VAL A 51 -7.76 -18.49 -10.28
C VAL A 51 -6.78 -19.61 -10.63
N LYS A 52 -6.89 -20.76 -9.96
CA LYS A 52 -5.98 -21.90 -10.12
C LYS A 52 -5.98 -22.46 -11.54
N LYS A 53 -7.14 -22.60 -12.17
CA LYS A 53 -7.26 -23.04 -13.57
C LYS A 53 -6.43 -22.19 -14.53
N GLY A 54 -6.53 -20.86 -14.40
CA GLY A 54 -5.79 -19.92 -15.25
C GLY A 54 -4.27 -19.86 -15.00
N LEU A 55 -3.78 -20.42 -13.89
CA LEU A 55 -2.34 -20.56 -13.64
C LEU A 55 -1.78 -21.79 -14.37
N HIS A 56 -2.50 -22.91 -14.38
CA HIS A 56 -2.10 -24.12 -15.10
C HIS A 56 -2.21 -24.00 -16.62
N GLU A 57 -3.10 -23.15 -17.15
CA GLU A 57 -3.20 -22.86 -18.59
C GLU A 57 -2.01 -22.05 -19.13
N LYS A 58 -1.16 -21.48 -18.26
CA LYS A 58 0.00 -20.65 -18.62
C LYS A 58 1.35 -21.33 -18.38
N GLU A 59 1.38 -22.58 -17.93
CA GLU A 59 2.59 -23.40 -17.93
C GLU A 59 2.78 -24.02 -19.34
N PRO A 60 3.90 -23.78 -20.03
CA PRO A 60 4.23 -24.49 -21.27
C PRO A 60 4.52 -25.98 -21.04
#